data_AF-A0A2P4NZW6-F1
#
_entry.id   AF-A0A2P4NZW6-F1
#
_cell.length_a   1.000
_cell.length_b   1.000
_cell.length_c   1.000
_cell.angle_alpha   90.00
_cell.angle_beta   90.00
_cell.angle_gamma   90.00
#
_symmetry.space_group_name_H-M   'P 1'
#
loop_
_entity.id
_entity.type
_entity.pdbx_description
1 polymer ?
#
loop_
_entity_poly.entity_id
_entity_poly.type
_entity_poly.pdbx_seq_one_letter_code
_entity_poly.pdbx_strand_id
1 'polypeptide(L)'
;VQKSLPNGANVLSVILYSDATTRDHLGKTSEHPIYFTLGNIVSCRRNRPYAKILLGYLPILKAKDISQKRSKSFRLAKRVLYQYALNILT
;
A
#
# COMPACT_ATOMS: atom_id res chain seq x y z
N VAL A 1 -0.45 1.51 25.00
CA VAL A 1 0.67 2.02 24.17
C VAL A 1 1.27 3.27 24.79
N GLN A 2 0.62 4.45 24.83
CA GLN A 2 1.25 5.66 25.39
C GLN A 2 1.68 5.51 26.87
N LYS A 3 0.83 4.91 27.70
CA LYS A 3 1.12 4.69 29.15
C LYS A 3 2.24 3.67 29.42
N SER A 4 2.66 2.92 28.40
CA SER A 4 3.72 1.90 28.52
C SER A 4 5.04 2.35 27.89
N LEU A 5 5.13 3.59 27.40
CA LEU A 5 6.35 4.13 26.81
C LEU A 5 7.26 4.76 27.89
N PRO A 6 8.58 4.81 27.66
CA PRO A 6 9.51 5.52 28.53
C PRO A 6 9.15 7.01 28.68
N ASN A 7 9.57 7.62 29.79
CA ASN A 7 9.42 9.06 29.98
C ASN A 7 10.11 9.84 28.84
N GLY A 8 9.38 10.77 28.24
CA GLY A 8 9.84 11.57 27.10
C GLY A 8 9.52 10.98 25.72
N ALA A 9 8.97 9.76 25.63
CA ALA A 9 8.55 9.18 24.35
C ALA A 9 7.08 9.49 24.01
N ASN A 10 6.81 9.78 22.74
CA ASN A 10 5.48 10.09 22.21
C ASN A 10 5.09 9.10 21.12
N VAL A 11 3.81 8.72 21.07
CA VAL A 11 3.26 7.95 19.95
C VAL A 11 3.04 8.87 18.75
N LEU A 12 3.64 8.50 17.62
CA LEU A 12 3.33 9.10 16.32
C LEU A 12 2.45 8.15 15.52
N SER A 13 1.29 8.63 15.08
CA SER A 13 0.41 7.86 14.19
C SER A 13 0.96 7.90 12.77
N VAL A 14 0.96 6.74 12.11
CA VAL A 14 1.36 6.55 10.72
C VAL A 14 0.19 5.92 9.98
N ILE A 15 0.00 6.33 8.72
CA ILE A 15 -0.96 5.74 7.81
C ILE A 15 -0.20 5.20 6.60
N LEU A 16 -0.34 3.91 6.36
CA LEU A 16 0.04 3.26 5.11
C LEU A 16 -1.21 3.10 4.26
N TYR A 17 -1.17 3.51 3.00
CA TYR A 17 -2.26 3.25 2.06
C TYR A 17 -1.72 2.94 0.67
N SER A 18 -2.47 2.13 -0.07
CA SER A 18 -2.21 1.82 -1.46
C SER A 18 -3.45 2.14 -2.28
N ASP A 19 -3.24 2.82 -3.40
CA ASP A 19 -4.27 3.08 -4.40
C ASP A 19 -3.77 2.59 -5.76
N ALA A 20 -4.68 2.09 -6.59
CA ALA A 20 -4.35 1.62 -7.93
C ALA A 20 -4.09 2.83 -8.83
N THR A 21 -2.83 3.10 -9.15
CA THR A 21 -2.48 4.18 -10.08
C THR A 21 -2.17 3.60 -11.45
N THR A 22 -2.83 4.12 -12.47
CA THR A 22 -2.48 3.81 -13.86
C THR A 22 -1.27 4.67 -14.23
N ARG A 23 -0.14 4.04 -14.57
CA ARG A 23 1.00 4.76 -15.14
C ARG A 23 0.74 4.97 -16.63
N ASP A 24 0.34 6.19 -16.99
CA ASP A 24 -0.04 6.58 -18.35
C ASP A 24 1.16 6.83 -19.28
N HIS A 25 2.31 7.24 -18.73
CA HIS A 25 3.49 7.60 -19.51
C HIS A 25 4.26 6.45 -20.19
N LEU A 26 4.10 5.19 -19.74
CA LEU A 26 4.93 4.07 -20.22
C LEU A 26 4.17 2.75 -20.41
N GLY A 27 2.89 2.84 -20.78
CA GLY A 27 2.09 1.69 -21.18
C GLY A 27 1.35 1.00 -20.03
N LYS A 28 0.06 1.34 -19.90
CA LYS A 28 -1.11 0.55 -19.42
C LYS A 28 -0.87 -0.51 -18.32
N THR A 29 0.10 -0.31 -17.45
CA THR A 29 0.34 -1.15 -16.29
C THR A 29 -0.27 -0.40 -15.11
N SER A 30 -1.33 -1.00 -14.56
CA SER A 30 -1.81 -0.59 -13.25
C SER A 30 -0.74 -1.03 -12.26
N GLU A 31 -0.18 -0.09 -11.53
CA GLU A 31 0.75 -0.32 -10.43
C GLU A 31 0.01 0.02 -9.12
N HIS A 32 0.38 -0.65 -8.03
CA HIS A 32 -0.19 -0.40 -6.70
C HIS A 32 0.89 0.17 -5.79
N PRO A 33 1.20 1.48 -5.89
CA PRO A 33 2.13 2.12 -4.97
C PRO A 33 1.63 2.02 -3.52
N ILE A 34 2.57 1.94 -2.59
CA ILE A 34 2.34 2.07 -1.15
C ILE A 34 2.87 3.44 -0.74
N TYR A 35 1.97 4.28 -0.24
CA TYR A 35 2.32 5.57 0.32
C TYR A 35 2.35 5.52 1.85
N PHE A 36 3.32 6.21 2.40
CA PHE A 36 3.48 6.48 3.83
C PHE A 36 3.12 7.93 4.11
N THR A 37 2.28 8.18 5.12
CA THR A 37 1.98 9.54 5.61
C THR A 37 1.80 9.53 7.13
N LEU A 38 1.94 10.69 7.76
CA LEU A 38 1.70 10.83 9.18
C LEU A 38 0.21 11.03 9.46
N GLY A 39 -0.31 10.30 10.44
CA GLY A 39 -1.72 10.35 10.83
C GLY A 39 -2.15 11.68 11.46
N ASN A 40 -1.21 12.51 11.90
CA ASN A 40 -1.47 13.85 12.41
C ASN A 40 -1.67 14.91 11.30
N ILE A 41 -1.44 14.58 10.03
CA ILE A 41 -1.66 15.49 8.92
C ILE A 41 -3.15 15.49 8.55
N VAL A 42 -3.75 16.69 8.45
CA VAL A 42 -5.15 16.86 8.03
C VAL A 42 -5.41 16.25 6.65
N SER A 43 -6.61 15.67 6.45
CA SER A 43 -6.97 14.93 5.22
C SER A 43 -6.77 15.75 3.95
N CYS A 44 -7.10 17.04 3.97
CA CYS A 44 -6.93 17.94 2.83
C CYS A 44 -5.46 18.13 2.40
N ARG A 45 -4.51 17.98 3.33
CA ARG A 45 -3.07 18.08 3.06
C ARG A 45 -2.43 16.73 2.73
N ARG A 46 -2.96 15.61 3.24
CA ARG A 46 -2.42 14.25 3.02
C ARG A 46 -2.30 13.83 1.56
N ASN A 47 -3.15 14.35 0.68
CA ASN A 47 -3.09 14.02 -0.75
C ASN A 47 -2.00 14.76 -1.52
N ARG A 48 -1.34 15.76 -0.92
CA ARG A 48 -0.28 16.51 -1.57
C ARG A 48 1.03 15.69 -1.63
N PRO A 49 1.84 15.82 -2.70
CA PRO A 49 3.08 15.06 -2.85
C PRO A 49 4.05 15.22 -1.68
N TYR A 50 4.12 16.39 -1.04
CA TYR A 50 5.00 16.64 0.10
C TYR A 50 4.53 15.99 1.41
N ALA A 51 3.26 15.58 1.50
CA ALA A 51 2.67 15.02 2.70
C ALA A 51 2.71 13.48 2.72
N LYS A 52 3.22 12.86 1.66
CA LYS A 52 3.29 11.42 1.50
C LYS A 52 4.60 11.01 0.82
N ILE A 53 5.14 9.88 1.23
CA ILE A 53 6.35 9.30 0.65
C ILE A 53 5.98 7.98 -0.02
N LEU A 54 6.50 7.72 -1.23
CA LEU A 54 6.37 6.42 -1.87
C LEU A 54 7.34 5.44 -1.20
N LEU A 55 6.80 4.39 -0.58
CA LEU A 55 7.59 3.36 0.08
C LEU A 55 8.00 2.24 -0.89
N GLY A 56 7.15 1.95 -1.88
CA GLY A 56 7.38 0.92 -2.87
C GLY A 56 6.13 0.56 -3.64
N TYR A 57 6.20 -0.54 -4.41
CA TYR A 57 5.10 -1.03 -5.23
C TYR A 57 4.70 -2.44 -4.78
N LEU A 58 3.40 -2.69 -4.63
CA LEU A 58 2.89 -4.02 -4.37
C LEU A 58 3.02 -4.91 -5.63
N PRO A 59 3.37 -6.19 -5.45
CA PRO A 59 3.45 -7.13 -6.57
C PRO A 59 2.08 -7.39 -7.19
N ILE A 60 2.05 -7.45 -8.52
CA ILE A 60 0.82 -7.62 -9.29
C ILE A 60 0.88 -8.93 -10.04
N LEU A 61 0.01 -9.85 -9.64
CA LEU A 61 -0.18 -11.10 -10.35
C LEU A 61 -0.96 -10.83 -11.65
N LYS A 62 -0.31 -11.08 -12.80
CA LYS A 62 -0.95 -10.99 -14.11
C LYS A 62 -1.62 -12.33 -14.43
N ALA A 63 -2.89 -12.29 -14.81
CA ALA A 63 -3.58 -13.45 -15.35
C ALA A 63 -3.22 -13.60 -16.83
N LYS A 64 -3.13 -14.85 -17.30
CA LYS A 64 -3.00 -15.19 -18.71
C LYS A 64 -4.28 -14.84 -19.47
N ASP A 65 -5.43 -15.23 -18.91
CA ASP A 65 -6.75 -15.09 -19.54
C ASP A 65 -7.81 -14.60 -18.54
N ILE A 66 -8.96 -14.10 -19.05
CA ILE A 66 -10.09 -13.64 -18.22
C ILE A 66 -10.65 -14.77 -17.37
N SER A 67 -10.66 -16.01 -17.88
CA SER A 67 -11.10 -17.20 -17.16
C SER A 67 -10.22 -17.45 -15.92
N GLN A 68 -8.90 -17.41 -16.09
CA GLN A 68 -7.95 -17.56 -15.00
C GLN A 68 -8.13 -16.45 -13.96
N LYS A 69 -8.31 -15.20 -14.40
CA LYS A 69 -8.56 -14.06 -13.50
C LYS A 69 -9.78 -14.26 -12.60
N ARG A 70 -10.83 -14.94 -13.10
CA ARG A 70 -12.06 -15.24 -12.35
C ARG A 70 -11.94 -16.49 -11.46
N SER A 71 -10.93 -17.33 -11.68
CA SER A 71 -10.70 -18.54 -10.89
C SER A 71 -10.54 -18.24 -9.39
N LYS A 72 -11.05 -19.13 -8.55
CA LYS A 72 -10.89 -19.05 -7.09
C LYS A 72 -9.42 -19.18 -6.69
N SER A 73 -8.66 -20.06 -7.33
CA SER A 73 -7.23 -20.26 -7.05
C SER A 73 -6.41 -19.01 -7.34
N PHE A 74 -6.68 -18.34 -8.46
CA PHE A 74 -6.00 -17.09 -8.83
C PHE A 74 -6.31 -15.96 -7.84
N ARG A 75 -7.58 -15.80 -7.44
CA ARG A 75 -7.97 -14.82 -6.40
C ARG A 75 -7.28 -15.09 -5.07
N LEU A 76 -7.14 -16.36 -4.70
CA LEU A 76 -6.47 -16.78 -3.47
C LEU A 76 -4.97 -16.52 -3.55
N ALA A 77 -4.32 -16.88 -4.65
CA ALA A 77 -2.90 -16.58 -4.90
C ALA A 77 -2.62 -15.08 -4.85
N LYS A 78 -3.48 -14.26 -5.48
CA LYS A 78 -3.40 -12.79 -5.37
C LYS A 78 -3.48 -12.36 -3.91
N ARG A 79 -4.45 -12.85 -3.13
CA ARG A 79 -4.58 -12.48 -1.71
C ARG A 79 -3.33 -12.87 -0.90
N VAL A 80 -2.82 -14.08 -1.07
CA VAL A 80 -1.63 -14.58 -0.37
C VAL A 80 -0.41 -13.73 -0.72
N LEU A 81 -0.22 -13.41 -2.00
CA LEU A 81 0.88 -12.58 -2.47
C LEU A 81 0.85 -11.19 -1.83
N TYR A 82 -0.32 -10.56 -1.73
CA TYR A 82 -0.47 -9.26 -1.07
C TYR A 82 -0.16 -9.33 0.43
N GLN A 83 -0.65 -10.36 1.12
CA GLN A 83 -0.38 -10.55 2.55
C GLN A 83 1.11 -10.80 2.81
N TYR A 84 1.74 -11.62 1.96
CA TYR A 84 3.17 -11.89 2.02
C TYR A 84 4.00 -10.61 1.80
N ALA A 85 3.63 -9.80 0.80
CA ALA A 85 4.30 -8.52 0.53
C ALA A 85 4.16 -7.53 1.70
N LEU A 86 2.98 -7.47 2.34
CA LEU A 86 2.78 -6.62 3.52
C LEU A 86 3.59 -7.10 4.72
N ASN A 87 3.69 -8.42 4.93
CA ASN A 87 4.48 -9.00 6.02
C ASN A 87 5.99 -8.72 5.87
N ILE A 88 6.49 -8.53 4.66
CA ILE A 88 7.89 -8.11 4.44
C ILE A 88 8.12 -6.65 4.86
N LEU A 89 7.10 -5.81 4.81
CA LEU A 89 7.19 -4.37 5.07
C LEU A 89 7.03 -3.99 6.56
N THR A 90 6.48 -4.89 7.38
CA THR A 90 6.15 -4.67 8.80
C THR A 90 6.98 -5.53 9.71
#